data_AF-A0A7C0XI65-F1
#
_entry.id   AF-A0A7C0XI65-F1
#
_cell.length_a   1.000
_cell.length_b   1.000
_cell.length_c   1.000
_cell.angle_alpha   90.00
_cell.angle_beta   90.00
_cell.angle_gamma   90.00
#
_symmetry.space_group_name_H-M   'P 1'
#
loop_
_entity.id
_entity.type
_entity.pdbx_description
1 polymer ?
#
loop_
_entity_poly.entity_id
_entity_poly.type
_entity_poly.pdbx_seq_one_letter_code
_entity_poly.pdbx_strand_id
1 'polypeptide(L)'
;MLNVDSLWEHNRYAIVAVDNEGVSVTNANANQWPVVLITTPIDKKLGGENPYAYPVPQRPDNPIRALVFDKNNVTKVKFWYKADKLPTWHDIPDDKIRKVRSLNGENSYLWEAEWDTSSLPPGDYIIKVEASSFSGTNEDEITVEIQSGLDLIFTIDVTGSMWDDIDAVKASATEIVNEISNKVPDWRIAVVDFQDFPVRPYGCEPGDYWNPAGDWPYRAILPFSTDKTAIINAINSLQPLCGWDWPESIYSALIRSINTEGLGEWRKGVKKVVILMTDSYPHDPEPFTGYTMANVKSASESVDPAAIYPVFIGWDSIAQAYAEQIAEQTGGKVFYAPTASDVVDAILEAVEAALKAPIAEANGPYKGIVGSPITFDASGSYDPDGEIVFYEWDWDNDGVYDDNETLPVIEHTWYKEFSGTIKLRVTDNDGLTSIDTASVEVTALAITGDLDGDSDVDQNDLNILLTYRNQPASACPECDIDGDGIITVLDARKLVLMCTRPRCATE
;
A
#
# COMPACT_ATOMS: atom_id res chain seq x y z
N MET A 1 31.09 -12.23 10.71
CA MET A 1 31.59 -13.63 10.81
C MET A 1 31.30 -14.13 12.22
N LEU A 2 30.31 -15.01 12.38
CA LEU A 2 30.02 -15.66 13.66
C LEU A 2 31.16 -16.62 14.02
N ASN A 3 31.86 -16.36 15.13
CA ASN A 3 32.75 -17.34 15.75
C ASN A 3 31.87 -18.31 16.55
N VAL A 4 31.66 -19.51 16.01
CA VAL A 4 30.75 -20.49 16.62
C VAL A 4 31.44 -21.23 17.77
N ASP A 5 32.77 -21.19 17.85
CA ASP A 5 33.54 -21.82 18.92
C ASP A 5 33.30 -21.14 20.28
N SER A 6 32.94 -19.85 20.29
CA SER A 6 32.55 -19.11 21.51
C SER A 6 31.09 -19.29 21.91
N LEU A 7 30.30 -20.05 21.13
CA LEU A 7 28.86 -20.23 21.37
C LEU A 7 28.57 -21.42 22.28
N TRP A 8 29.56 -22.15 22.75
CA TRP A 8 29.35 -23.37 23.54
C TRP A 8 29.86 -23.21 24.97
N GLU A 9 28.93 -23.08 25.93
CA GLU A 9 29.25 -23.10 27.36
C GLU A 9 28.18 -23.86 28.15
N HIS A 10 28.60 -24.74 29.06
CA HIS A 10 27.72 -25.37 30.06
C HIS A 10 26.45 -26.05 29.48
N ASN A 11 26.58 -26.82 28.39
CA ASN A 11 25.47 -27.52 27.74
C ASN A 11 24.38 -26.58 27.16
N ARG A 12 24.77 -25.35 26.85
CA ARG A 12 23.96 -24.34 26.17
C ARG A 12 24.70 -23.82 24.95
N TYR A 13 23.93 -23.45 23.94
CA TYR A 13 24.39 -22.67 22.80
C TYR A 13 24.09 -21.20 23.09
N ALA A 14 25.10 -20.35 23.16
CA ALA A 14 24.92 -18.91 23.04
C ALA A 14 24.53 -18.65 21.59
N ILE A 15 23.33 -18.15 21.35
CA ILE A 15 22.88 -17.76 20.04
C ILE A 15 23.22 -16.29 19.89
N VAL A 16 24.13 -15.98 18.98
CA VAL A 16 24.54 -14.61 18.69
C VAL A 16 24.05 -14.26 17.30
N ALA A 17 23.18 -13.27 17.19
CA ALA A 17 22.85 -12.64 15.91
C ALA A 17 23.56 -11.28 15.86
N VAL A 18 24.22 -11.03 14.74
CA VAL A 18 24.94 -9.78 14.47
C VAL A 18 24.38 -9.23 13.16
N ASP A 19 23.78 -8.06 13.23
CA ASP A 19 23.36 -7.29 12.07
C ASP A 19 24.12 -5.96 12.00
N ASN A 20 23.71 -5.08 11.09
CA ASN A 20 24.33 -3.77 10.92
C ASN A 20 24.03 -2.80 12.09
N GLU A 21 23.15 -3.18 13.02
CA GLU A 21 22.61 -2.33 14.09
C GLU A 21 22.94 -2.82 15.50
N GLY A 22 23.43 -4.06 15.66
CA GLY A 22 23.89 -4.55 16.96
C GLY A 22 24.25 -6.04 17.04
N VAL A 23 24.39 -6.50 18.28
CA VAL A 23 24.64 -7.90 18.64
C VAL A 23 23.60 -8.31 19.68
N SER A 24 22.70 -9.23 19.33
CA SER A 24 21.82 -9.88 20.31
C SER A 24 22.38 -11.22 20.72
N VAL A 25 22.22 -11.57 22.00
CA VAL A 25 22.68 -12.84 22.57
C VAL A 25 21.58 -13.49 23.40
N THR A 26 21.18 -14.71 23.05
CA THR A 26 20.34 -15.57 23.90
C THR A 26 21.01 -16.92 24.15
N ASN A 27 20.44 -17.78 25.00
CA ASN A 27 20.96 -19.12 25.28
C ASN A 27 19.90 -20.19 25.00
N ALA A 28 20.17 -21.11 24.08
CA ALA A 28 19.36 -22.32 23.88
C ALA A 28 19.99 -23.53 24.58
N ASN A 29 19.17 -24.45 25.10
CA ASN A 29 19.71 -25.69 25.67
C ASN A 29 20.17 -26.63 24.57
N ALA A 30 21.28 -27.35 24.78
CA ALA A 30 21.87 -28.23 23.78
C ALA A 30 21.05 -29.49 23.41
N ASN A 31 19.86 -29.63 24.00
CA ASN A 31 18.91 -30.71 23.74
C ASN A 31 17.57 -30.20 23.17
N GLN A 32 17.44 -28.90 22.91
CA GLN A 32 16.33 -28.34 22.13
C GLN A 32 16.73 -28.48 20.65
N TRP A 33 15.89 -29.15 19.88
CA TRP A 33 16.16 -29.61 18.52
C TRP A 33 14.92 -29.25 17.70
N PRO A 34 15.04 -28.63 16.51
CA PRO A 34 16.17 -27.82 16.04
C PRO A 34 16.24 -26.49 16.83
N VAL A 35 17.38 -25.80 16.78
CA VAL A 35 17.46 -24.40 17.24
C VAL A 35 17.58 -23.50 16.02
N VAL A 36 16.64 -22.56 15.86
CA VAL A 36 16.56 -21.66 14.70
C VAL A 36 16.92 -20.23 15.10
N LEU A 37 17.79 -19.58 14.33
CA LEU A 37 18.18 -18.17 14.51
C LEU A 37 17.82 -17.34 13.28
N ILE A 38 17.24 -16.15 13.48
CA ILE A 38 17.06 -15.15 12.42
C ILE A 38 18.14 -14.09 12.51
N THR A 39 18.91 -13.90 11.45
CA THR A 39 20.07 -12.98 11.51
C THR A 39 19.73 -11.54 11.15
N THR A 40 18.57 -11.27 10.55
CA THR A 40 18.07 -9.91 10.26
C THR A 40 16.58 -9.96 9.95
N PRO A 41 15.73 -9.26 10.72
CA PRO A 41 15.90 -8.88 12.12
C PRO A 41 15.43 -9.98 13.07
N ILE A 42 15.90 -9.89 14.31
CA ILE A 42 15.99 -11.00 15.27
C ILE A 42 14.60 -11.32 15.85
N ASP A 43 14.26 -12.60 15.96
CA ASP A 43 12.98 -13.10 16.48
C ASP A 43 12.63 -12.52 17.87
N LYS A 44 11.42 -11.93 17.98
CA LYS A 44 10.85 -11.40 19.25
C LYS A 44 10.79 -12.48 20.34
N LYS A 45 10.68 -13.77 19.99
CA LYS A 45 10.51 -14.91 20.92
C LYS A 45 11.82 -15.54 21.41
N LEU A 46 12.99 -15.12 20.90
CA LEU A 46 14.29 -15.64 21.36
C LEU A 46 14.64 -15.23 22.82
N GLY A 47 13.76 -14.49 23.51
CA GLY A 47 13.70 -14.40 24.96
C GLY A 47 13.07 -13.10 25.47
N GLY A 48 11.90 -13.18 26.12
CA GLY A 48 11.26 -12.03 26.79
C GLY A 48 11.00 -10.83 25.88
N GLU A 49 10.89 -9.63 26.45
CA GLU A 49 11.03 -8.37 25.70
C GLU A 49 12.48 -8.29 25.18
N ASN A 50 12.72 -8.78 23.96
CA ASN A 50 14.03 -8.72 23.32
C ASN A 50 14.19 -7.32 22.68
N PRO A 51 14.97 -6.40 23.28
CA PRO A 51 15.10 -5.02 22.79
C PRO A 51 15.90 -4.92 21.48
N TYR A 52 16.34 -6.05 20.94
CA TYR A 52 17.09 -6.17 19.70
C TYR A 52 16.27 -6.83 18.58
N ALA A 53 14.98 -7.14 18.83
CA ALA A 53 14.07 -7.61 17.81
C ALA A 53 13.50 -6.42 17.03
N TYR A 54 13.77 -6.37 15.74
CA TYR A 54 13.27 -5.31 14.85
C TYR A 54 12.32 -5.90 13.79
N PRO A 55 11.46 -5.09 13.17
CA PRO A 55 10.65 -5.50 12.02
C PRO A 55 11.48 -5.59 10.72
N VAL A 56 11.14 -6.52 9.82
CA VAL A 56 11.77 -6.65 8.49
C VAL A 56 11.10 -5.66 7.54
N PRO A 57 11.82 -4.76 6.88
CA PRO A 57 11.22 -3.94 5.84
C PRO A 57 10.82 -4.80 4.64
N GLN A 58 9.62 -4.57 4.11
CA GLN A 58 9.07 -5.26 2.93
C GLN A 58 9.86 -4.92 1.65
N ARG A 59 10.98 -5.62 1.39
CA ARG A 59 11.88 -5.30 0.27
C ARG A 59 12.66 -6.48 -0.31
N PRO A 60 13.06 -6.41 -1.60
CA PRO A 60 13.82 -7.48 -2.23
C PRO A 60 15.23 -7.67 -1.62
N ASP A 61 15.80 -6.63 -1.04
CA ASP A 61 17.16 -6.61 -0.48
C ASP A 61 17.21 -6.88 1.04
N ASN A 62 16.05 -7.08 1.69
CA ASN A 62 15.95 -7.46 3.09
C ASN A 62 15.42 -8.88 3.25
N PRO A 63 16.21 -9.91 2.86
CA PRO A 63 15.72 -11.26 2.94
C PRO A 63 15.70 -11.76 4.39
N ILE A 64 14.67 -12.53 4.73
CA ILE A 64 14.65 -13.25 6.01
C ILE A 64 15.63 -14.41 5.90
N ARG A 65 16.52 -14.52 6.88
CA ARG A 65 17.52 -15.58 6.94
C ARG A 65 17.37 -16.41 8.19
N ALA A 66 17.22 -17.72 8.02
CA ALA A 66 17.07 -18.63 9.14
C ALA A 66 18.23 -19.63 9.18
N LEU A 67 18.83 -19.80 10.37
CA LEU A 67 19.96 -20.69 10.60
C LEU A 67 19.57 -21.88 11.47
N VAL A 68 19.86 -23.10 11.01
CA VAL A 68 19.64 -24.33 11.80
C VAL A 68 20.97 -24.93 12.20
N PHE A 69 21.11 -25.26 13.48
CA PHE A 69 22.24 -26.04 13.99
C PHE A 69 21.79 -27.15 14.93
N ASP A 70 22.54 -28.25 14.89
CA ASP A 70 22.35 -29.41 15.74
C ASP A 70 23.65 -30.21 15.90
N LYS A 71 23.76 -31.01 16.97
CA LYS A 71 24.89 -31.93 17.24
C LYS A 71 24.85 -33.25 16.45
N ASN A 72 23.69 -33.66 15.95
CA ASN A 72 23.54 -34.82 15.08
C ASN A 72 23.70 -34.39 13.61
N ASN A 73 23.97 -35.37 12.75
CA ASN A 73 24.11 -35.12 11.32
C ASN A 73 22.74 -34.83 10.69
N VAL A 74 22.41 -33.54 10.58
CA VAL A 74 21.24 -33.05 9.84
C VAL A 74 21.48 -33.28 8.36
N THR A 75 20.62 -34.10 7.75
CA THR A 75 20.70 -34.52 6.35
C THR A 75 19.80 -33.70 5.44
N LYS A 76 18.74 -33.09 5.98
CA LYS A 76 17.80 -32.24 5.25
C LYS A 76 17.19 -31.21 6.19
N VAL A 77 16.94 -30.01 5.66
CA VAL A 77 16.16 -28.95 6.30
C VAL A 77 15.08 -28.48 5.34
N LYS A 78 13.91 -28.16 5.87
CA LYS A 78 12.80 -27.52 5.15
C LYS A 78 12.32 -26.30 5.91
N PHE A 79 11.81 -25.31 5.20
CA PHE A 79 11.25 -24.10 5.76
C PHE A 79 9.87 -23.84 5.17
N TRP A 80 8.94 -23.38 6.00
CA TRP A 80 7.63 -22.91 5.60
C TRP A 80 7.34 -21.58 6.26
N TYR A 81 6.39 -20.84 5.71
CA TYR A 81 5.83 -19.66 6.34
C TYR A 81 4.31 -19.64 6.26
N LYS A 82 3.68 -18.93 7.18
CA LYS A 82 2.28 -18.52 7.13
C LYS A 82 2.16 -17.13 7.75
N ALA A 83 1.22 -16.30 7.28
CA ALA A 83 0.82 -15.15 8.08
C ALA A 83 0.01 -15.65 9.29
N ASP A 84 0.14 -15.01 10.46
CA ASP A 84 -0.45 -15.49 11.72
C ASP A 84 -1.97 -15.72 11.63
N LYS A 85 -2.65 -14.91 10.80
CA LYS A 85 -4.10 -14.96 10.57
C LYS A 85 -4.53 -15.71 9.30
N LEU A 86 -3.61 -16.32 8.55
CA LEU A 86 -3.93 -17.08 7.32
C LEU A 86 -3.84 -18.61 7.54
N PRO A 87 -4.76 -19.40 6.93
CA PRO A 87 -4.83 -20.84 7.17
C PRO A 87 -3.79 -21.67 6.39
N THR A 88 -3.06 -21.07 5.43
CA THR A 88 -2.20 -21.79 4.49
C THR A 88 -0.71 -21.61 4.77
N TRP A 89 0.00 -22.73 4.82
CA TRP A 89 1.45 -22.76 4.81
C TRP A 89 1.99 -22.69 3.38
N HIS A 90 3.05 -21.91 3.20
CA HIS A 90 3.78 -21.77 1.95
C HIS A 90 5.20 -22.33 2.12
N ASP A 91 5.66 -23.11 1.14
CA ASP A 91 6.98 -23.76 1.16
C ASP A 91 8.06 -22.78 0.68
N ILE A 92 9.23 -22.78 1.34
CA ILE A 92 10.41 -22.09 0.82
C ILE A 92 11.19 -23.07 -0.07
N PRO A 93 11.38 -22.77 -1.37
CA PRO A 93 12.01 -23.69 -2.31
C PRO A 93 13.40 -24.19 -1.87
N ASP A 94 13.67 -25.47 -2.12
CA ASP A 94 14.94 -26.13 -1.74
C ASP A 94 16.19 -25.41 -2.31
N ASP A 95 16.09 -24.69 -3.43
CA ASP A 95 17.20 -23.92 -4.03
C ASP A 95 17.56 -22.64 -3.26
N LYS A 96 16.69 -22.21 -2.35
CA LYS A 96 16.94 -21.10 -1.41
C LYS A 96 17.58 -21.58 -0.11
N ILE A 97 17.77 -22.89 0.06
CA ILE A 97 18.36 -23.50 1.25
C ILE A 97 19.78 -23.96 0.94
N ARG A 98 20.75 -23.51 1.73
CA ARG A 98 22.16 -23.88 1.57
C ARG A 98 22.79 -24.42 2.85
N LYS A 99 23.70 -25.38 2.67
CA LYS A 99 24.56 -25.92 3.72
C LYS A 99 25.82 -25.07 3.80
N VAL A 100 25.97 -24.29 4.88
CA VAL A 100 26.97 -23.22 4.99
C VAL A 100 28.34 -23.76 5.41
N ARG A 101 28.43 -24.44 6.56
CA ARG A 101 29.70 -24.98 7.08
C ARG A 101 29.51 -26.06 8.15
N SER A 102 30.56 -26.87 8.38
CA SER A 102 30.62 -27.80 9.52
C SER A 102 30.92 -27.04 10.81
N LEU A 103 30.28 -27.48 11.91
CA LEU A 103 30.54 -27.01 13.26
C LEU A 103 31.50 -28.00 13.94
N ASN A 104 32.62 -27.49 14.45
CA ASN A 104 33.61 -28.23 15.25
C ASN A 104 34.30 -29.44 14.59
N GLY A 105 34.24 -29.60 13.27
CA GLY A 105 34.85 -30.74 12.58
C GLY A 105 34.14 -32.08 12.83
N GLU A 106 33.00 -32.06 13.53
CA GLU A 106 32.07 -33.17 13.66
C GLU A 106 30.95 -33.01 12.61
N ASN A 107 30.13 -34.05 12.41
CA ASN A 107 29.07 -34.13 11.38
C ASN A 107 27.90 -33.14 11.58
N SER A 108 28.11 -32.07 12.35
CA SER A 108 27.18 -30.99 12.64
C SER A 108 27.34 -29.90 11.60
N TYR A 109 26.24 -29.33 11.09
CA TYR A 109 26.29 -28.33 10.03
C TYR A 109 25.34 -27.16 10.29
N LEU A 110 25.79 -25.98 9.85
CA LEU A 110 24.96 -24.79 9.76
C LEU A 110 24.22 -24.78 8.41
N TRP A 111 22.90 -24.67 8.45
CA TRP A 111 22.05 -24.49 7.27
C TRP A 111 21.50 -23.06 7.26
N GLU A 112 21.34 -22.48 6.08
CA GLU A 112 20.80 -21.13 5.88
C GLU A 112 19.72 -21.17 4.79
N ALA A 113 18.59 -20.50 5.04
CA ALA A 113 17.60 -20.17 4.01
C ALA A 113 17.54 -18.65 3.82
N GLU A 114 17.19 -18.20 2.61
CA GLU A 114 17.03 -16.78 2.27
C GLU A 114 15.68 -16.57 1.56
N TRP A 115 14.89 -15.58 2.00
CA TRP A 115 13.54 -15.36 1.49
C TRP A 115 13.24 -13.88 1.21
N ASP A 116 12.71 -13.59 0.02
CA ASP A 116 12.35 -12.26 -0.47
C ASP A 116 11.05 -11.73 0.15
N THR A 117 11.17 -10.68 0.97
CA THR A 117 10.04 -10.08 1.68
C THR A 117 9.21 -9.12 0.84
N SER A 118 9.67 -8.69 -0.34
CA SER A 118 8.89 -7.77 -1.19
C SER A 118 7.62 -8.38 -1.76
N SER A 119 7.54 -9.71 -1.76
CA SER A 119 6.40 -10.47 -2.25
C SER A 119 5.31 -10.72 -1.20
N LEU A 120 5.53 -10.25 0.03
CA LEU A 120 4.72 -10.58 1.19
C LEU A 120 4.07 -9.31 1.72
N PRO A 121 2.74 -9.27 1.92
CA PRO A 121 2.11 -8.18 2.66
C PRO A 121 2.79 -8.00 4.02
N PRO A 122 2.90 -6.78 4.56
CA PRO A 122 3.41 -6.63 5.92
C PRO A 122 2.47 -7.29 6.95
N GLY A 123 2.96 -7.52 8.17
CA GLY A 123 2.28 -8.25 9.23
C GLY A 123 3.15 -9.33 9.88
N ASP A 124 2.58 -10.08 10.81
CA ASP A 124 3.27 -11.17 11.51
C ASP A 124 3.26 -12.46 10.70
N TYR A 125 4.45 -13.01 10.48
CA TYR A 125 4.69 -14.29 9.82
C TYR A 125 5.26 -15.29 10.80
N ILE A 126 4.66 -16.47 10.83
CA ILE A 126 5.27 -17.63 11.50
C ILE A 126 6.08 -18.38 10.47
N ILE A 127 7.38 -18.45 10.71
CA ILE A 127 8.29 -19.29 9.93
C ILE A 127 8.52 -20.57 10.70
N LYS A 128 8.22 -21.69 10.05
CA LYS A 128 8.41 -23.03 10.58
C LYS A 128 9.59 -23.69 9.91
N VAL A 129 10.37 -24.42 10.68
CA VAL A 129 11.52 -25.18 10.20
C VAL A 129 11.38 -26.62 10.60
N GLU A 130 11.65 -27.55 9.68
CA GLU A 130 11.81 -28.98 9.98
C GLU A 130 13.24 -29.39 9.64
N ALA A 131 13.92 -30.01 10.59
CA ALA A 131 15.21 -30.64 10.37
C ALA A 131 15.04 -32.17 10.40
N SER A 132 15.74 -32.87 9.51
CA SER A 132 15.77 -34.33 9.45
C SER A 132 17.18 -34.86 9.70
N SER A 133 17.28 -35.93 10.46
CA SER A 133 18.50 -36.69 10.71
C SER A 133 18.25 -38.19 10.58
N PHE A 134 19.30 -39.00 10.68
CA PHE A 134 19.15 -40.47 10.76
C PHE A 134 18.37 -40.93 12.00
N SER A 135 18.32 -40.11 13.05
CA SER A 135 17.64 -40.41 14.32
C SER A 135 16.19 -39.93 14.39
N GLY A 136 15.71 -39.16 13.41
CA GLY A 136 14.34 -38.62 13.38
C GLY A 136 14.27 -37.18 12.86
N THR A 137 13.07 -36.62 12.91
CA THR A 137 12.74 -35.23 12.55
C THR A 137 12.34 -34.44 13.79
N ASN A 138 12.66 -33.15 13.85
CA ASN A 138 12.01 -32.21 14.76
C ASN A 138 11.77 -30.87 14.07
N GLU A 139 10.92 -30.06 14.69
CA GLU A 139 10.44 -28.79 14.15
C GLU A 139 10.62 -27.67 15.18
N ASP A 140 10.79 -26.45 14.70
CA ASP A 140 10.81 -25.22 15.50
C ASP A 140 10.11 -24.08 14.73
N GLU A 141 9.58 -23.09 15.45
CA GLU A 141 8.82 -21.98 14.89
C GLU A 141 9.27 -20.64 15.46
N ILE A 142 9.33 -19.63 14.59
CA ILE A 142 9.73 -18.26 14.92
C ILE A 142 8.71 -17.28 14.34
N THR A 143 8.53 -16.13 14.98
CA THR A 143 7.64 -15.08 14.47
C THR A 143 8.46 -13.89 13.98
N VAL A 144 8.14 -13.42 12.78
CA VAL A 144 8.78 -12.29 12.13
C VAL A 144 7.71 -11.28 11.76
N GLU A 145 7.93 -10.03 12.14
CA GLU A 145 7.08 -8.93 11.71
C GLU A 145 7.67 -8.35 10.44
N ILE A 146 6.92 -8.37 9.34
CA ILE A 146 7.24 -7.60 8.13
C ILE A 146 6.54 -6.26 8.26
N GLN A 147 7.27 -5.16 8.10
CA GLN A 147 6.69 -3.82 8.10
C GLN A 147 6.83 -3.18 6.72
N SER A 148 5.79 -2.45 6.34
CA SER A 148 5.86 -1.57 5.18
C SER A 148 6.87 -0.46 5.47
N GLY A 149 7.68 -0.11 4.47
CA GLY A 149 8.53 1.08 4.58
C GLY A 149 7.68 2.36 4.61
N LEU A 150 8.30 3.49 4.91
CA LEU A 150 7.66 4.81 4.88
C LEU A 150 8.33 5.71 3.85
N ASP A 151 7.55 6.20 2.90
CA ASP A 151 7.88 7.39 2.14
C ASP A 151 7.02 8.54 2.66
N LEU A 152 7.67 9.58 3.18
CA LEU A 152 7.01 10.72 3.79
C LEU A 152 7.36 12.00 3.02
N ILE A 153 6.35 12.76 2.60
CA ILE A 153 6.54 14.11 2.06
C ILE A 153 5.96 15.11 3.05
N PHE A 154 6.78 16.05 3.52
CA PHE A 154 6.28 17.26 4.15
C PHE A 154 5.94 18.28 3.06
N THR A 155 4.66 18.62 2.92
CA THR A 155 4.16 19.67 2.02
C THR A 155 3.72 20.85 2.89
N ILE A 156 4.55 21.89 2.93
CA ILE A 156 4.44 22.94 3.94
C ILE A 156 4.04 24.26 3.29
N ASP A 157 2.96 24.84 3.79
CA ASP A 157 2.56 26.22 3.53
C ASP A 157 3.61 27.16 4.12
N VAL A 158 4.18 28.01 3.28
CA VAL A 158 5.17 29.02 3.71
C VAL A 158 4.69 30.44 3.48
N THR A 159 3.38 30.66 3.49
CA THR A 159 2.79 32.00 3.47
C THR A 159 3.03 32.73 4.80
N GLY A 160 2.74 34.03 4.80
CA GLY A 160 3.17 34.91 5.88
C GLY A 160 2.43 34.70 7.19
N SER A 161 1.26 34.06 7.16
CA SER A 161 0.49 33.72 8.37
C SER A 161 1.16 32.61 9.17
N MET A 162 1.84 31.68 8.51
CA MET A 162 2.52 30.51 9.07
C MET A 162 3.86 30.82 9.79
N TRP A 163 4.18 32.09 10.04
CA TRP A 163 5.55 32.50 10.40
C TRP A 163 6.03 31.92 11.74
N ASP A 164 5.19 31.94 12.78
CA ASP A 164 5.52 31.40 14.09
C ASP A 164 5.46 29.88 14.12
N ASP A 165 4.55 29.28 13.34
CA ASP A 165 4.45 27.83 13.17
C ASP A 165 5.71 27.25 12.49
N ILE A 166 6.20 27.90 11.44
CA ILE A 166 7.45 27.52 10.75
C ILE A 166 8.63 27.66 11.69
N ASP A 167 8.70 28.72 12.49
CA ASP A 167 9.75 28.88 13.49
C ASP A 167 9.73 27.75 14.54
N ALA A 168 8.54 27.31 14.97
CA ALA A 168 8.38 26.16 15.86
C ALA A 168 8.87 24.85 15.22
N VAL A 169 8.47 24.58 13.97
CA VAL A 169 8.91 23.38 13.23
C VAL A 169 10.42 23.37 13.02
N LYS A 170 11.02 24.52 12.71
CA LYS A 170 12.48 24.65 12.56
C LYS A 170 13.21 24.38 13.87
N ALA A 171 12.69 24.89 14.99
CA ALA A 171 13.26 24.62 16.31
C ALA A 171 13.23 23.13 16.67
N SER A 172 12.20 22.40 16.26
CA SER A 172 12.02 20.95 16.52
C SER A 172 12.40 20.04 15.35
N ALA A 173 13.01 20.55 14.28
CA ALA A 173 13.35 19.75 13.10
C ALA A 173 14.20 18.50 13.43
N THR A 174 15.11 18.63 14.39
CA THR A 174 15.94 17.49 14.84
C THR A 174 15.12 16.45 15.59
N GLU A 175 14.16 16.88 16.41
CA GLU A 175 13.26 16.00 17.15
C GLU A 175 12.36 15.22 16.20
N ILE A 176 11.66 15.93 15.30
CA ILE A 176 10.75 15.34 14.30
C ILE A 176 11.46 14.26 13.47
N VAL A 177 12.64 14.57 12.92
CA VAL A 177 13.39 13.62 12.08
C VAL A 177 13.88 12.41 12.90
N ASN A 178 14.28 12.62 14.15
CA ASN A 178 14.74 11.52 14.99
C ASN A 178 13.57 10.60 15.38
N GLU A 179 12.43 11.15 15.79
CA GLU A 179 11.23 10.38 16.13
C GLU A 179 10.81 9.47 14.98
N ILE A 180 10.70 10.01 13.75
CA ILE A 180 10.37 9.21 12.56
C ILE A 180 11.39 8.08 12.36
N SER A 181 12.68 8.42 12.36
CA SER A 181 13.74 7.45 12.08
C SER A 181 13.91 6.37 13.15
N ASN A 182 13.47 6.64 14.39
CA ASN A 182 13.53 5.69 15.49
C ASN A 182 12.33 4.74 15.46
N LYS A 183 11.19 5.18 14.92
CA LYS A 183 9.94 4.40 14.85
C LYS A 183 9.89 3.49 13.63
N VAL A 184 10.45 3.95 12.50
CA VAL A 184 10.43 3.20 11.24
C VAL A 184 11.86 2.87 10.84
N PRO A 185 12.25 1.60 10.72
CA PRO A 185 13.60 1.24 10.27
C PRO A 185 13.87 1.66 8.83
N ASP A 186 12.83 1.61 7.99
CA ASP A 186 12.91 1.85 6.56
C ASP A 186 12.06 3.05 6.14
N TRP A 187 12.68 4.21 6.19
CA TRP A 187 12.04 5.49 5.97
C TRP A 187 12.84 6.33 4.99
N ARG A 188 12.18 7.28 4.33
CA ARG A 188 12.83 8.42 3.66
C ARG A 188 11.87 9.60 3.62
N ILE A 189 12.42 10.80 3.71
CA ILE A 189 11.65 12.05 3.79
C ILE A 189 11.99 12.94 2.60
N ALA A 190 10.98 13.54 2.01
CA ALA A 190 11.08 14.67 1.08
C ALA A 190 10.46 15.93 1.72
N VAL A 191 10.93 17.10 1.29
CA VAL A 191 10.44 18.40 1.79
C VAL A 191 10.07 19.28 0.61
N VAL A 192 8.83 19.78 0.65
CA VAL A 192 8.21 20.66 -0.34
C VAL A 192 7.67 21.88 0.39
N ASP A 193 7.80 23.05 -0.23
CA ASP A 193 7.05 24.22 0.19
C ASP A 193 6.17 24.79 -0.94
N PHE A 194 5.13 25.52 -0.54
CA PHE A 194 4.21 26.20 -1.44
C PHE A 194 3.70 27.50 -0.82
N GLN A 195 3.25 28.42 -1.68
CA GLN A 195 2.55 29.65 -1.32
C GLN A 195 1.30 29.73 -2.21
N ASP A 196 1.24 30.73 -3.09
CA ASP A 196 0.22 30.88 -4.11
C ASP A 196 0.84 31.02 -5.51
N PHE A 197 0.02 31.33 -6.51
CA PHE A 197 0.47 31.67 -7.85
C PHE A 197 1.10 33.06 -7.89
N PRO A 198 2.21 33.26 -8.62
CA PRO A 198 2.92 34.54 -8.70
C PRO A 198 2.21 35.57 -9.60
N VAL A 199 0.92 35.80 -9.38
CA VAL A 199 0.05 36.65 -10.19
C VAL A 199 -1.00 37.32 -9.29
N ARG A 200 -1.13 38.64 -9.37
CA ARG A 200 -2.19 39.35 -8.63
C ARG A 200 -3.58 39.00 -9.18
N PRO A 201 -4.63 38.89 -8.34
CA PRO A 201 -4.65 39.17 -6.90
C PRO A 201 -4.40 37.95 -6.01
N TYR A 202 -3.88 36.85 -6.56
CA TYR A 202 -3.57 35.60 -5.86
C TYR A 202 -2.32 35.84 -5.02
N GLY A 203 -1.13 35.51 -5.52
CA GLY A 203 0.15 35.77 -4.86
C GLY A 203 0.93 37.01 -5.29
N CYS A 204 2.10 37.17 -4.67
CA CYS A 204 3.11 38.16 -5.01
C CYS A 204 3.73 37.89 -6.39
N GLU A 205 3.83 38.94 -7.19
CA GLU A 205 4.49 38.91 -8.49
C GLU A 205 6.01 39.11 -8.33
N PRO A 206 6.83 38.62 -9.27
CA PRO A 206 8.26 38.89 -9.25
C PRO A 206 8.57 40.39 -9.16
N GLY A 207 9.36 40.76 -8.16
CA GLY A 207 9.70 42.15 -7.84
C GLY A 207 8.88 42.78 -6.71
N ASP A 208 7.89 42.09 -6.15
CA ASP A 208 7.19 42.53 -4.94
C ASP A 208 8.12 42.54 -3.72
N TYR A 209 7.87 43.45 -2.77
CA TYR A 209 8.76 43.70 -1.63
C TYR A 209 8.88 42.49 -0.68
N TRP A 210 7.75 41.81 -0.44
CA TRP A 210 7.66 40.70 0.52
C TRP A 210 8.22 39.40 -0.06
N ASN A 211 8.14 39.20 -1.38
CA ASN A 211 8.79 38.09 -2.08
C ASN A 211 9.29 38.55 -3.46
N PRO A 212 10.54 39.01 -3.57
CA PRO A 212 11.09 39.50 -4.84
C PRO A 212 11.18 38.44 -5.94
N ALA A 213 11.20 37.15 -5.59
CA ALA A 213 11.21 36.05 -6.55
C ALA A 213 9.82 35.78 -7.15
N GLY A 214 8.76 36.31 -6.53
CA GLY A 214 7.38 35.90 -6.76
C GLY A 214 7.06 34.58 -6.07
N ASP A 215 5.77 34.34 -5.85
CA ASP A 215 5.30 33.12 -5.20
C ASP A 215 5.45 31.89 -6.10
N TRP A 216 5.22 30.72 -5.54
CA TRP A 216 5.23 29.48 -6.30
C TRP A 216 4.14 28.54 -5.77
N PRO A 217 3.38 27.90 -6.69
CA PRO A 217 2.35 26.97 -6.27
C PRO A 217 2.91 25.64 -5.76
N TYR A 218 4.21 25.41 -5.94
CA TYR A 218 4.94 24.23 -5.47
C TYR A 218 6.44 24.39 -5.74
N ARG A 219 7.26 23.98 -4.78
CA ARG A 219 8.71 23.86 -4.94
C ARG A 219 9.26 22.71 -4.09
N ALA A 220 9.94 21.79 -4.77
CA ALA A 220 10.75 20.76 -4.12
C ALA A 220 12.01 21.38 -3.49
N ILE A 221 12.13 21.29 -2.16
CA ILE A 221 13.31 21.72 -1.40
C ILE A 221 14.32 20.59 -1.29
N LEU A 222 13.83 19.38 -0.99
CA LEU A 222 14.65 18.19 -0.83
C LEU A 222 13.93 16.97 -1.44
N PRO A 223 14.54 16.28 -2.42
CA PRO A 223 14.07 14.97 -2.88
C PRO A 223 14.12 13.92 -1.77
N PHE A 224 13.46 12.78 -1.95
CA PHE A 224 13.46 11.72 -0.94
C PHE A 224 14.88 11.36 -0.48
N SER A 225 15.12 11.50 0.82
CA SER A 225 16.42 11.33 1.45
C SER A 225 16.32 10.53 2.75
N THR A 226 17.39 9.79 3.06
CA THR A 226 17.62 9.16 4.37
C THR A 226 18.68 9.91 5.19
N ASP A 227 19.29 10.96 4.61
CA ASP A 227 20.27 11.79 5.30
C ASP A 227 19.55 12.79 6.22
N LYS A 228 19.53 12.46 7.52
CA LYS A 228 18.97 13.30 8.59
C LYS A 228 19.47 14.74 8.52
N THR A 229 20.75 14.96 8.23
CA THR A 229 21.34 16.31 8.20
C THR A 229 20.79 17.09 7.03
N ALA A 230 20.67 16.47 5.85
CA ALA A 230 20.07 17.11 4.67
C ALA A 230 18.60 17.49 4.92
N ILE A 231 17.82 16.63 5.57
CA ILE A 231 16.41 16.87 5.90
C ILE A 231 16.27 18.01 6.90
N ILE A 232 17.04 17.99 7.99
CA ILE A 232 17.04 19.07 8.99
C ILE A 232 17.44 20.40 8.35
N ASN A 233 18.42 20.40 7.44
CA ASN A 233 18.82 21.61 6.72
C ASN A 233 17.72 22.10 5.76
N ALA A 234 16.99 21.20 5.09
CA ALA A 234 15.86 21.54 4.24
C ALA A 234 14.74 22.21 5.04
N ILE A 235 14.33 21.63 6.17
CA ILE A 235 13.34 22.23 7.07
C ILE A 235 13.82 23.60 7.58
N ASN A 236 15.08 23.71 8.02
CA ASN A 236 15.66 24.97 8.48
C ASN A 236 15.78 26.05 7.39
N SER A 237 15.73 25.66 6.12
CA SER A 237 15.78 26.60 4.99
C SER A 237 14.43 27.25 4.66
N LEU A 238 13.33 26.73 5.21
CA LEU A 238 11.98 27.28 5.01
C LEU A 238 11.92 28.74 5.51
N GLN A 239 11.24 29.57 4.72
CA GLN A 239 11.07 31.00 4.96
C GLN A 239 9.61 31.37 4.75
N PRO A 240 8.94 31.96 5.76
CA PRO A 240 7.62 32.57 5.59
C PRO A 240 7.71 33.74 4.60
N LEU A 241 6.85 33.74 3.60
CA LEU A 241 6.81 34.69 2.48
C LEU A 241 5.39 35.23 2.30
N CYS A 242 4.97 35.63 1.11
CA CYS A 242 3.62 36.15 0.90
C CYS A 242 2.71 35.12 0.22
N GLY A 243 1.40 35.23 0.51
CA GLY A 243 0.32 34.63 -0.27
C GLY A 243 -0.62 35.69 -0.87
N TRP A 244 -0.59 36.93 -0.36
CA TRP A 244 -1.33 38.12 -0.81
C TRP A 244 -2.87 38.08 -0.69
N ASP A 245 -3.55 37.01 -1.04
CA ASP A 245 -4.93 36.75 -0.61
C ASP A 245 -4.99 35.70 0.52
N TRP A 246 -6.15 35.08 0.72
CA TRP A 246 -6.35 34.13 1.82
C TRP A 246 -6.21 32.67 1.41
N PRO A 247 -6.89 32.20 0.35
CA PRO A 247 -6.74 30.83 -0.12
C PRO A 247 -5.35 30.62 -0.73
N GLU A 248 -4.84 29.40 -0.66
CA GLU A 248 -3.49 29.08 -1.12
C GLU A 248 -3.50 27.98 -2.20
N SER A 249 -2.36 27.73 -2.82
CA SER A 249 -2.21 26.76 -3.93
C SER A 249 -2.11 25.27 -3.48
N ILE A 250 -2.87 24.91 -2.44
CA ILE A 250 -2.79 23.59 -1.78
C ILE A 250 -2.99 22.44 -2.78
N TYR A 251 -3.91 22.55 -3.73
CA TYR A 251 -4.16 21.47 -4.70
C TYR A 251 -2.96 21.25 -5.64
N SER A 252 -2.34 22.31 -6.17
CA SER A 252 -1.08 22.19 -6.91
C SER A 252 0.01 21.59 -6.06
N ALA A 253 0.15 22.02 -4.80
CA ALA A 253 1.17 21.50 -3.90
C ALA A 253 0.99 19.99 -3.67
N LEU A 254 -0.22 19.54 -3.33
CA LEU A 254 -0.53 18.13 -3.09
C LEU A 254 -0.36 17.28 -4.34
N ILE A 255 -0.97 17.67 -5.47
CA ILE A 255 -0.91 16.87 -6.71
C ILE A 255 0.54 16.74 -7.19
N ARG A 256 1.35 17.80 -7.11
CA ARG A 256 2.75 17.77 -7.56
C ARG A 256 3.66 17.03 -6.57
N SER A 257 3.37 17.09 -5.27
CA SER A 257 3.99 16.22 -4.25
C SER A 257 3.69 14.74 -4.53
N ILE A 258 2.43 14.39 -4.78
CA ILE A 258 2.00 13.02 -5.07
C ILE A 258 2.59 12.52 -6.39
N ASN A 259 2.67 13.37 -7.42
CA ASN A 259 3.35 13.04 -8.66
C ASN A 259 4.88 13.03 -8.53
N THR A 260 5.43 13.34 -7.35
CA THR A 260 6.86 13.35 -7.03
C THR A 260 7.69 14.27 -7.92
N GLU A 261 7.14 15.40 -8.34
CA GLU A 261 7.82 16.34 -9.25
C GLU A 261 9.12 16.88 -8.65
N GLY A 262 10.26 16.35 -9.09
CA GLY A 262 11.57 16.73 -8.54
C GLY A 262 11.91 16.06 -7.21
N LEU A 263 11.13 15.08 -6.75
CA LEU A 263 11.35 14.37 -5.48
C LEU A 263 11.95 12.96 -5.65
N GLY A 264 11.88 12.41 -6.86
CA GLY A 264 12.19 11.00 -7.13
C GLY A 264 10.97 10.10 -6.88
N GLU A 265 10.91 8.95 -7.55
CA GLU A 265 9.72 8.09 -7.54
C GLU A 265 9.43 7.48 -6.17
N TRP A 266 8.14 7.33 -5.83
CA TRP A 266 7.68 6.51 -4.70
C TRP A 266 8.24 5.08 -4.78
N ARG A 267 8.58 4.50 -3.62
CA ARG A 267 8.90 3.07 -3.54
C ARG A 267 7.60 2.27 -3.67
N LYS A 268 7.70 1.04 -4.17
CA LYS A 268 6.59 0.09 -4.17
C LYS A 268 6.50 -0.60 -2.81
N GLY A 269 5.30 -0.95 -2.35
CA GLY A 269 5.09 -1.67 -1.08
C GLY A 269 5.49 -0.86 0.16
N VAL A 270 5.45 0.47 0.08
CA VAL A 270 5.68 1.36 1.23
C VAL A 270 4.41 2.14 1.52
N LYS A 271 4.19 2.52 2.77
CA LYS A 271 3.24 3.56 3.14
C LYS A 271 3.67 4.87 2.48
N LYS A 272 2.79 5.46 1.67
CA LYS A 272 2.99 6.74 0.99
C LYS A 272 2.20 7.79 1.72
N VAL A 273 2.91 8.70 2.39
CA VAL A 273 2.30 9.64 3.32
C VAL A 273 2.68 11.06 2.89
N VAL A 274 1.69 11.94 2.86
CA VAL A 274 1.89 13.38 2.72
C VAL A 274 1.39 14.05 3.99
N ILE A 275 2.28 14.75 4.69
CA ILE A 275 1.89 15.64 5.79
C ILE A 275 1.71 17.03 5.19
N LEU A 276 0.48 17.50 5.15
CA LEU A 276 0.13 18.85 4.70
C LEU A 276 0.11 19.76 5.92
N MET A 277 0.93 20.81 5.96
CA MET A 277 0.89 21.80 7.03
C MET A 277 0.40 23.12 6.47
N THR A 278 -0.73 23.63 6.96
CA THR A 278 -1.36 24.88 6.49
C THR A 278 -2.35 25.42 7.51
N ASP A 279 -2.55 26.74 7.51
CA ASP A 279 -3.59 27.43 8.27
C ASP A 279 -4.76 27.93 7.38
N SER A 280 -4.74 27.57 6.09
CA SER A 280 -5.69 28.07 5.10
C SER A 280 -6.38 26.97 4.26
N TYR A 281 -7.31 27.39 3.40
CA TYR A 281 -8.04 26.55 2.45
C TYR A 281 -7.50 26.69 1.03
N PRO A 282 -7.71 25.69 0.14
CA PRO A 282 -7.32 25.80 -1.26
C PRO A 282 -8.16 26.83 -2.01
N HIS A 283 -7.59 27.42 -3.06
CA HIS A 283 -8.41 27.89 -4.18
C HIS A 283 -9.18 26.71 -4.82
N ASP A 284 -10.51 26.79 -4.93
CA ASP A 284 -11.35 25.72 -5.51
C ASP A 284 -12.46 26.27 -6.45
N PRO A 285 -12.41 26.00 -7.77
CA PRO A 285 -11.28 25.41 -8.48
C PRO A 285 -10.05 26.34 -8.45
N GLU A 286 -8.88 25.74 -8.41
CA GLU A 286 -7.61 26.45 -8.35
C GLU A 286 -7.37 27.26 -9.64
N PRO A 287 -6.96 28.54 -9.56
CA PRO A 287 -6.70 29.34 -10.74
C PRO A 287 -5.54 28.75 -11.56
N PHE A 288 -5.55 28.97 -12.87
CA PHE A 288 -4.54 28.52 -13.85
C PHE A 288 -4.42 27.00 -14.08
N THR A 289 -4.52 26.17 -13.04
CA THR A 289 -4.50 24.70 -13.17
C THR A 289 -5.90 24.11 -13.36
N GLY A 290 -6.92 24.75 -12.77
CA GLY A 290 -8.28 24.22 -12.72
C GLY A 290 -8.41 23.00 -11.82
N TYR A 291 -7.43 22.76 -10.95
CA TYR A 291 -7.46 21.64 -10.02
C TYR A 291 -8.56 21.81 -8.98
N THR A 292 -9.12 20.68 -8.58
CA THR A 292 -10.19 20.55 -7.60
C THR A 292 -9.84 19.43 -6.64
N MET A 293 -10.63 19.26 -5.58
CA MET A 293 -10.49 18.11 -4.68
C MET A 293 -10.52 16.76 -5.42
N ALA A 294 -11.33 16.63 -6.49
CA ALA A 294 -11.41 15.42 -7.30
C ALA A 294 -10.08 15.09 -8.00
N ASN A 295 -9.27 16.10 -8.34
CA ASN A 295 -7.95 15.90 -8.91
C ASN A 295 -6.93 15.42 -7.87
N VAL A 296 -7.01 15.91 -6.62
CA VAL A 296 -6.19 15.43 -5.51
C VAL A 296 -6.49 13.96 -5.21
N LYS A 297 -7.78 13.61 -5.10
CA LYS A 297 -8.26 12.23 -4.95
C LYS A 297 -7.70 11.32 -6.06
N SER A 298 -7.84 11.74 -7.32
CA SER A 298 -7.34 10.98 -8.47
C SER A 298 -5.81 10.81 -8.46
N ALA A 299 -5.07 11.85 -8.06
CA ALA A 299 -3.62 11.78 -7.94
C ALA A 299 -3.21 10.78 -6.85
N SER A 300 -3.85 10.85 -5.67
CA SER A 300 -3.63 9.90 -4.58
C SER A 300 -3.86 8.46 -5.05
N GLU A 301 -5.03 8.16 -5.62
CA GLU A 301 -5.39 6.82 -6.13
C GLU A 301 -4.42 6.30 -7.20
N SER A 302 -3.85 7.17 -8.03
CA SER A 302 -2.95 6.78 -9.11
C SER A 302 -1.59 6.21 -8.65
N VAL A 303 -1.22 6.43 -7.39
CA VAL A 303 0.07 5.99 -6.84
C VAL A 303 -0.05 4.89 -5.81
N ASP A 304 -1.16 4.12 -5.75
CA ASP A 304 -1.48 3.19 -4.65
C ASP A 304 -1.61 3.97 -3.31
N PRO A 305 -2.86 4.31 -2.92
CA PRO A 305 -3.23 5.64 -2.44
C PRO A 305 -2.21 6.31 -1.51
N ALA A 306 -1.76 7.50 -1.91
CA ALA A 306 -0.98 8.35 -1.00
C ALA A 306 -1.93 9.01 0.01
N ALA A 307 -1.81 8.63 1.28
CA ALA A 307 -2.64 9.15 2.35
C ALA A 307 -2.16 10.53 2.79
N ILE A 308 -3.07 11.51 2.84
CA ILE A 308 -2.77 12.88 3.21
C ILE A 308 -3.25 13.13 4.64
N TYR A 309 -2.33 13.57 5.49
CA TYR A 309 -2.55 13.87 6.89
C TYR A 309 -2.36 15.37 7.12
N PRO A 310 -3.44 16.18 7.05
CA PRO A 310 -3.34 17.60 7.30
C PRO A 310 -3.06 17.89 8.77
N VAL A 311 -2.02 18.67 9.03
CA VAL A 311 -1.81 19.41 10.27
C VAL A 311 -2.41 20.79 10.03
N PHE A 312 -3.68 20.94 10.42
CA PHE A 312 -4.41 22.18 10.27
C PHE A 312 -4.12 23.11 11.45
N ILE A 313 -3.67 24.31 11.13
CA ILE A 313 -3.24 25.30 12.10
C ILE A 313 -4.31 26.39 12.25
N GLY A 314 -4.65 26.73 13.49
CA GLY A 314 -5.62 27.78 13.78
C GLY A 314 -7.06 27.30 13.91
N TRP A 315 -8.01 28.16 13.51
CA TRP A 315 -9.42 28.05 13.92
C TRP A 315 -10.44 28.37 12.82
N ASP A 316 -9.99 28.59 11.58
CA ASP A 316 -10.91 28.89 10.49
C ASP A 316 -11.73 27.65 10.10
N SER A 317 -13.05 27.75 10.23
CA SER A 317 -13.95 26.62 10.00
C SER A 317 -14.02 26.19 8.54
N ILE A 318 -13.71 27.07 7.59
CA ILE A 318 -13.73 26.75 6.15
C ILE A 318 -12.46 25.95 5.83
N ALA A 319 -11.29 26.43 6.26
CA ALA A 319 -10.02 25.72 6.13
C ALA A 319 -10.03 24.36 6.82
N GLN A 320 -10.61 24.28 8.03
CA GLN A 320 -10.84 23.01 8.70
C GLN A 320 -11.66 22.03 7.84
N ALA A 321 -12.77 22.47 7.25
CA ALA A 321 -13.62 21.60 6.45
C ALA A 321 -12.90 21.07 5.19
N TYR A 322 -12.06 21.88 4.57
CA TYR A 322 -11.22 21.42 3.44
C TYR A 322 -10.14 20.45 3.89
N ALA A 323 -9.48 20.68 5.03
CA ALA A 323 -8.54 19.72 5.60
C ALA A 323 -9.22 18.37 5.88
N GLU A 324 -10.42 18.39 6.47
CA GLU A 324 -11.23 17.18 6.73
C GLU A 324 -11.57 16.45 5.42
N GLN A 325 -12.01 17.18 4.40
CA GLN A 325 -12.31 16.62 3.09
C GLN A 325 -11.07 16.01 2.40
N ILE A 326 -9.92 16.67 2.48
CA ILE A 326 -8.65 16.18 1.93
C ILE A 326 -8.25 14.86 2.60
N ALA A 327 -8.30 14.81 3.93
CA ALA A 327 -7.99 13.62 4.69
C ALA A 327 -8.95 12.46 4.35
N GLU A 328 -10.26 12.72 4.37
CA GLU A 328 -11.30 11.71 4.13
C GLU A 328 -11.16 11.06 2.75
N GLN A 329 -10.99 11.85 1.68
CA GLN A 329 -10.95 11.29 0.32
C GLN A 329 -9.62 10.63 -0.04
N THR A 330 -8.58 10.80 0.78
CA THR A 330 -7.25 10.21 0.54
C THR A 330 -6.87 9.14 1.56
N GLY A 331 -7.75 8.80 2.50
CA GLY A 331 -7.51 7.78 3.53
C GLY A 331 -6.56 8.24 4.64
N GLY A 332 -6.50 9.54 4.91
CA GLY A 332 -5.76 10.10 6.04
C GLY A 332 -6.67 10.65 7.14
N LYS A 333 -6.09 11.45 8.03
CA LYS A 333 -6.80 12.07 9.17
C LYS A 333 -6.25 13.46 9.45
N VAL A 334 -7.11 14.40 9.86
CA VAL A 334 -6.71 15.76 10.25
C VAL A 334 -6.23 15.79 11.70
N PHE A 335 -5.15 16.54 11.92
CA PHE A 335 -4.57 16.86 13.21
C PHE A 335 -4.64 18.37 13.42
N TYR A 336 -5.07 18.77 14.60
CA TYR A 336 -5.37 20.17 14.91
C TYR A 336 -4.24 20.77 15.75
N ALA A 337 -3.67 21.87 15.27
CA ALA A 337 -2.68 22.68 15.98
C ALA A 337 -3.23 24.09 16.18
N PRO A 338 -3.98 24.36 17.27
CA PRO A 338 -4.64 25.66 17.41
C PRO A 338 -3.69 26.84 17.60
N THR A 339 -2.42 26.56 17.97
CA THR A 339 -1.34 27.54 18.09
C THR A 339 0.01 26.94 17.65
N ALA A 340 1.00 27.79 17.39
CA ALA A 340 2.36 27.38 17.03
C ALA A 340 3.03 26.42 18.03
N SER A 341 2.67 26.45 19.31
CA SER A 341 3.22 25.49 20.29
C SER A 341 2.69 24.08 20.14
N ASP A 342 1.56 23.90 19.45
CA ASP A 342 0.89 22.61 19.28
C ASP A 342 1.29 21.93 17.95
N VAL A 343 1.95 22.65 17.04
CA VAL A 343 2.30 22.18 15.68
C VAL A 343 3.20 20.96 15.71
N VAL A 344 4.22 20.96 16.58
CA VAL A 344 5.18 19.85 16.66
C VAL A 344 4.48 18.58 17.16
N ASP A 345 3.64 18.69 18.18
CA ASP A 345 2.87 17.57 18.71
C ASP A 345 1.91 17.03 17.64
N ALA A 346 1.18 17.91 16.94
CA ALA A 346 0.29 17.53 15.85
C ALA A 346 1.01 16.81 14.69
N ILE A 347 2.22 17.25 14.32
CA ILE A 347 3.04 16.56 13.31
C ILE A 347 3.42 15.15 13.79
N LEU A 348 3.86 15.02 15.04
CA LEU A 348 4.26 13.72 15.60
C LEU A 348 3.05 12.77 15.72
N GLU A 349 1.90 13.28 16.12
CA GLU A 349 0.64 12.53 16.14
C GLU A 349 0.19 12.11 14.74
N ALA A 350 0.32 12.99 13.75
CA ALA A 350 -0.01 12.69 12.36
C ALA A 350 0.88 11.57 11.78
N VAL A 351 2.19 11.62 12.06
CA VAL A 351 3.12 10.55 11.70
C VAL A 351 2.75 9.25 12.41
N GLU A 352 2.49 9.29 13.72
CA GLU A 352 2.12 8.11 14.49
C GLU A 352 0.83 7.46 13.93
N ALA A 353 -0.17 8.27 13.63
CA ALA A 353 -1.41 7.80 13.01
C ALA A 353 -1.16 7.18 11.64
N ALA A 354 -0.30 7.77 10.80
CA ALA A 354 0.05 7.18 9.52
C ALA A 354 0.72 5.80 9.65
N LEU A 355 1.52 5.60 10.70
CA LEU A 355 2.17 4.31 10.98
C LEU A 355 1.19 3.25 11.50
N LYS A 356 0.20 3.66 12.29
CA LYS A 356 -0.82 2.78 12.85
C LYS A 356 -2.00 2.51 11.93
N ALA A 357 -2.27 3.41 10.98
CA ALA A 357 -3.39 3.27 10.07
C ALA A 357 -3.40 1.88 9.41
N PRO A 358 -4.60 1.29 9.24
CA PRO A 358 -4.72 -0.03 8.67
C PRO A 358 -4.22 -0.05 7.23
N ILE A 359 -4.12 -1.24 6.65
CA ILE A 359 -3.80 -1.43 5.24
C ILE A 359 -5.00 -2.08 4.59
N ALA A 360 -5.62 -1.33 3.67
CA ALA A 360 -6.69 -1.83 2.81
C ALA A 360 -6.09 -2.67 1.67
N GLU A 361 -6.70 -3.81 1.40
CA GLU A 361 -6.37 -4.66 0.25
C GLU A 361 -7.70 -5.02 -0.44
N ALA A 362 -8.08 -4.21 -1.43
CA ALA A 362 -9.28 -4.40 -2.23
C ALA A 362 -9.18 -5.61 -3.18
N ASN A 363 -7.97 -6.12 -3.40
CA ASN A 363 -7.63 -7.25 -4.28
C ASN A 363 -8.06 -7.02 -5.75
N GLY A 364 -8.43 -8.09 -6.47
CA GLY A 364 -8.74 -8.03 -7.91
C GLY A 364 -7.53 -8.27 -8.83
N PRO A 365 -7.63 -7.95 -10.12
CA PRO A 365 -8.81 -7.42 -10.82
C PRO A 365 -9.99 -8.38 -10.77
N TYR A 366 -11.21 -7.85 -10.72
CA TYR A 366 -12.43 -8.64 -10.72
C TYR A 366 -13.08 -8.67 -12.10
N LYS A 367 -13.69 -9.82 -12.44
CA LYS A 367 -14.46 -9.98 -13.66
C LYS A 367 -15.77 -10.68 -13.36
N GLY A 368 -16.83 -10.26 -14.05
CA GLY A 368 -18.12 -10.91 -13.94
C GLY A 368 -19.02 -10.68 -15.13
N ILE A 369 -20.23 -11.20 -14.99
CA ILE A 369 -21.28 -11.13 -16.01
C ILE A 369 -22.47 -10.41 -15.40
N VAL A 370 -23.14 -9.57 -16.20
CA VAL A 370 -24.36 -8.86 -15.79
C VAL A 370 -25.36 -9.82 -15.14
N GLY A 371 -25.88 -9.43 -13.98
CA GLY A 371 -26.88 -10.18 -13.21
C GLY A 371 -26.33 -11.36 -12.39
N SER A 372 -25.02 -11.63 -12.42
CA SER A 372 -24.37 -12.62 -11.57
C SER A 372 -23.63 -11.95 -10.40
N PRO A 373 -23.71 -12.49 -9.18
CA PRO A 373 -22.94 -11.98 -8.06
C PRO A 373 -21.44 -12.22 -8.28
N ILE A 374 -20.64 -11.22 -7.95
CA ILE A 374 -19.18 -11.29 -7.86
C ILE A 374 -18.82 -11.23 -6.38
N THR A 375 -17.99 -12.18 -5.92
CA THR A 375 -17.45 -12.19 -4.56
C THR A 375 -16.23 -11.29 -4.49
N PHE A 376 -16.28 -10.30 -3.62
CA PHE A 376 -15.20 -9.40 -3.25
C PHE A 376 -14.61 -9.85 -1.92
N ASP A 377 -13.29 -9.95 -1.84
CA ASP A 377 -12.59 -10.48 -0.68
C ASP A 377 -11.52 -9.47 -0.25
N ALA A 378 -11.77 -8.77 0.85
CA ALA A 378 -10.84 -7.84 1.49
C ALA A 378 -10.05 -8.50 2.64
N SER A 379 -10.00 -9.84 2.72
CA SER A 379 -9.36 -10.55 3.84
C SER A 379 -7.84 -10.39 3.89
N GLY A 380 -7.24 -9.85 2.82
CA GLY A 380 -5.85 -9.38 2.82
C GLY A 380 -5.63 -8.12 3.66
N SER A 381 -6.69 -7.36 3.95
CA SER A 381 -6.59 -6.12 4.74
C SER A 381 -6.27 -6.44 6.19
N TYR A 382 -5.45 -5.62 6.82
CA TYR A 382 -5.08 -5.80 8.23
C TYR A 382 -4.71 -4.48 8.91
N ASP A 383 -4.76 -4.49 10.23
CA ASP A 383 -4.32 -3.39 11.08
C ASP A 383 -3.01 -3.79 11.80
N PRO A 384 -1.90 -3.02 11.68
CA PRO A 384 -0.63 -3.31 12.34
C PRO A 384 -0.68 -3.37 13.87
N ASP A 385 -1.55 -2.60 14.53
CA ASP A 385 -1.61 -2.54 16.00
C ASP A 385 -2.97 -2.88 16.61
N GLY A 386 -3.92 -3.33 15.79
CA GLY A 386 -5.24 -3.73 16.26
C GLY A 386 -6.02 -4.64 15.30
N GLU A 387 -7.28 -4.31 15.10
CA GLU A 387 -8.23 -5.02 14.25
C GLU A 387 -9.07 -4.05 13.40
N ILE A 388 -9.37 -4.49 12.17
CA ILE A 388 -10.32 -3.80 11.30
C ILE A 388 -11.74 -4.06 11.80
N VAL A 389 -12.51 -2.99 11.99
CA VAL A 389 -13.90 -3.04 12.47
C VAL A 389 -14.93 -2.81 11.37
N PHE A 390 -14.56 -2.11 10.29
CA PHE A 390 -15.44 -1.85 9.14
C PHE A 390 -14.73 -1.99 7.80
N TYR A 391 -15.46 -2.50 6.81
CA TYR A 391 -15.14 -2.60 5.39
C TYR A 391 -16.22 -1.87 4.60
N GLU A 392 -15.89 -0.71 4.07
CA GLU A 392 -16.82 0.16 3.36
C GLU A 392 -16.47 0.14 1.86
N TRP A 393 -17.45 -0.16 1.01
CA TRP A 393 -17.26 -0.29 -0.44
C TRP A 393 -18.01 0.82 -1.19
N ASP A 394 -17.31 1.43 -2.13
CA ASP A 394 -17.83 2.37 -3.14
C ASP A 394 -17.71 1.68 -4.51
N TRP A 395 -18.84 1.27 -5.08
CA TRP A 395 -18.90 0.36 -6.22
C TRP A 395 -18.73 1.04 -7.58
N ASP A 396 -18.72 2.38 -7.63
CA ASP A 396 -18.51 3.15 -8.86
C ASP A 396 -17.47 4.28 -8.71
N ASN A 397 -16.84 4.38 -7.55
CA ASN A 397 -15.82 5.36 -7.18
C ASN A 397 -16.31 6.82 -7.30
N ASP A 398 -17.61 7.05 -7.05
CA ASP A 398 -18.22 8.38 -7.08
C ASP A 398 -17.95 9.21 -5.81
N GLY A 399 -17.36 8.59 -4.79
CA GLY A 399 -17.05 9.20 -3.50
C GLY A 399 -18.10 8.93 -2.42
N VAL A 400 -19.12 8.14 -2.70
CA VAL A 400 -20.12 7.66 -1.74
C VAL A 400 -19.90 6.17 -1.49
N TYR A 401 -19.75 5.78 -0.23
CA TYR A 401 -19.70 4.38 0.16
C TYR A 401 -21.13 3.80 0.19
N ASP A 402 -21.36 2.79 -0.64
CA ASP A 402 -22.66 2.14 -0.85
C ASP A 402 -22.96 1.08 0.21
N ASP A 403 -21.93 0.33 0.62
CA ASP A 403 -22.02 -0.77 1.57
C ASP A 403 -21.02 -0.61 2.72
N ASN A 404 -21.38 -1.14 3.88
CA ASN A 404 -20.54 -1.15 5.08
C ASN A 404 -20.73 -2.47 5.83
N GLU A 405 -19.67 -3.26 5.92
CA GLU A 405 -19.67 -4.59 6.51
C GLU A 405 -18.65 -4.71 7.64
N THR A 406 -18.90 -5.64 8.57
CA THR A 406 -17.92 -6.01 9.61
C THR A 406 -17.13 -7.27 9.25
N LEU A 407 -17.38 -7.84 8.06
CA LEU A 407 -16.70 -9.03 7.55
C LEU A 407 -16.01 -8.67 6.23
N PRO A 408 -14.84 -9.25 5.94
CA PRO A 408 -14.04 -8.86 4.79
C PRO A 408 -14.58 -9.37 3.44
N VAL A 409 -15.56 -10.28 3.43
CA VAL A 409 -16.08 -10.90 2.19
C VAL A 409 -17.52 -10.47 1.95
N ILE A 410 -17.79 -9.91 0.78
CA ILE A 410 -19.12 -9.46 0.36
C ILE A 410 -19.40 -9.89 -1.09
N GLU A 411 -20.67 -10.04 -1.45
CA GLU A 411 -21.09 -10.22 -2.85
C GLU A 411 -21.76 -8.95 -3.37
N HIS A 412 -21.38 -8.51 -4.56
CA HIS A 412 -22.04 -7.41 -5.27
C HIS A 412 -22.46 -7.84 -6.69
N THR A 413 -23.57 -7.31 -7.19
CA THR A 413 -24.13 -7.67 -8.51
C THR A 413 -24.43 -6.42 -9.33
N TRP A 414 -23.80 -6.29 -10.49
CA TRP A 414 -24.16 -5.28 -11.48
C TRP A 414 -25.26 -5.79 -12.43
N TYR A 415 -26.31 -4.99 -12.61
CA TYR A 415 -27.42 -5.26 -13.55
C TYR A 415 -27.26 -4.56 -14.91
N LYS A 416 -26.11 -3.93 -15.13
CA LYS A 416 -25.67 -3.34 -16.38
C LYS A 416 -24.17 -3.60 -16.52
N GLU A 417 -23.66 -3.46 -17.73
CA GLU A 417 -22.21 -3.49 -17.94
C GLU A 417 -21.53 -2.40 -17.11
N PHE A 418 -20.36 -2.73 -16.57
CA PHE A 418 -19.53 -1.83 -15.79
C PHE A 418 -18.07 -2.07 -16.14
N SER A 419 -17.35 -1.01 -16.44
CA SER A 419 -15.90 -1.05 -16.57
C SER A 419 -15.35 0.16 -15.84
N GLY A 420 -14.62 -0.10 -14.76
CA GLY A 420 -14.19 0.95 -13.88
C GLY A 420 -13.38 0.43 -12.71
N THR A 421 -13.25 1.32 -11.73
CA THR A 421 -12.53 1.07 -10.49
C THR A 421 -13.52 1.16 -9.34
N ILE A 422 -13.45 0.22 -8.41
CA ILE A 422 -14.16 0.26 -7.13
C ILE A 422 -13.18 0.69 -6.04
N LYS A 423 -13.71 1.17 -4.92
CA LYS A 423 -12.90 1.57 -3.77
C LYS A 423 -13.34 0.85 -2.50
N LEU A 424 -12.35 0.38 -1.76
CA LEU A 424 -12.49 -0.10 -0.39
C LEU A 424 -11.94 0.95 0.56
N ARG A 425 -12.67 1.25 1.64
CA ARG A 425 -12.15 1.88 2.86
C ARG A 425 -12.25 0.89 4.00
N VAL A 426 -11.15 0.68 4.70
CA VAL A 426 -11.15 -0.07 5.96
C VAL A 426 -10.97 0.89 7.11
N THR A 427 -11.68 0.66 8.20
CA THR A 427 -11.56 1.43 9.44
C THR A 427 -11.15 0.49 10.58
N ASP A 428 -10.15 0.88 11.37
CA ASP A 428 -9.67 0.12 12.53
C ASP A 428 -10.39 0.49 13.84
N ASN A 429 -10.04 -0.21 14.93
CA ASN A 429 -10.59 0.04 16.26
C ASN A 429 -10.17 1.38 16.88
N ASP A 430 -9.18 2.08 16.32
CA ASP A 430 -8.72 3.40 16.73
C ASP A 430 -9.35 4.54 15.88
N GLY A 431 -10.19 4.16 14.91
CA GLY A 431 -10.87 5.06 13.99
C GLY A 431 -9.94 5.65 12.93
N LEU A 432 -8.78 5.05 12.67
CA LEU A 432 -7.96 5.35 11.51
C LEU A 432 -8.49 4.58 10.30
N THR A 433 -8.30 5.16 9.13
CA THR A 433 -8.80 4.61 7.88
C THR A 433 -7.68 4.38 6.89
N SER A 434 -7.91 3.47 5.96
CA SER A 434 -7.07 3.27 4.79
C SER A 434 -7.93 2.93 3.59
N ILE A 435 -7.47 3.31 2.41
CA ILE A 435 -8.20 3.08 1.16
C ILE A 435 -7.35 2.30 0.18
N ASP A 436 -8.01 1.43 -0.58
CA ASP A 436 -7.42 0.75 -1.74
C ASP A 436 -8.46 0.65 -2.85
N THR A 437 -8.00 0.43 -4.08
CA THR A 437 -8.85 0.39 -5.26
C THR A 437 -8.62 -0.87 -6.09
N ALA A 438 -9.69 -1.40 -6.66
CA ALA A 438 -9.63 -2.57 -7.52
C ALA A 438 -10.32 -2.30 -8.86
N SER A 439 -9.79 -2.83 -9.96
CA SER A 439 -10.48 -2.76 -11.25
C SER A 439 -11.53 -3.86 -11.38
N VAL A 440 -12.67 -3.51 -11.98
CA VAL A 440 -13.78 -4.42 -12.22
C VAL A 440 -14.22 -4.32 -13.68
N GLU A 441 -14.42 -5.48 -14.30
CA GLU A 441 -14.98 -5.61 -15.64
C GLU A 441 -16.21 -6.53 -15.61
N VAL A 442 -17.40 -5.95 -15.78
CA VAL A 442 -18.67 -6.67 -15.92
C VAL A 442 -19.16 -6.51 -17.34
N THR A 443 -19.30 -7.64 -18.02
CA THR A 443 -19.75 -7.72 -19.42
C THR A 443 -21.12 -8.37 -19.50
N ALA A 444 -21.89 -8.06 -20.54
CA ALA A 444 -23.09 -8.82 -20.82
C ALA A 444 -22.74 -10.30 -21.03
N LEU A 445 -23.69 -11.20 -20.71
CA LEU A 445 -23.51 -12.61 -21.03
C LEU A 445 -23.48 -12.72 -22.56
N ALA A 446 -22.37 -13.19 -23.14
CA ALA A 446 -22.35 -13.54 -24.55
C ALA A 446 -23.30 -14.72 -24.78
N ILE A 447 -24.49 -14.46 -25.33
CA ILE A 447 -25.44 -15.51 -25.66
C ILE A 447 -25.05 -16.09 -27.02
N THR A 448 -24.82 -17.40 -27.08
CA THR A 448 -24.55 -18.04 -28.37
C THR A 448 -25.76 -17.90 -29.28
N GLY A 449 -25.59 -17.15 -30.37
CA GLY A 449 -26.63 -16.85 -31.35
C GLY A 449 -27.25 -15.46 -31.22
N ASP A 450 -26.83 -14.65 -30.25
CA ASP A 450 -27.09 -13.20 -30.24
C ASP A 450 -26.02 -12.55 -31.14
N LEU A 451 -26.45 -12.11 -32.32
CA LEU A 451 -25.61 -11.56 -33.39
C LEU A 451 -25.77 -10.05 -33.54
N ASP A 452 -26.79 -9.42 -32.94
CA ASP A 452 -26.92 -7.96 -32.87
C ASP A 452 -26.54 -7.33 -31.54
N GLY A 453 -26.27 -8.15 -30.52
CA GLY A 453 -25.73 -7.76 -29.22
C GLY A 453 -26.78 -7.20 -28.27
N ASP A 454 -28.06 -7.48 -28.47
CA ASP A 454 -29.15 -6.98 -27.63
C ASP A 454 -29.45 -7.83 -26.38
N SER A 455 -28.63 -8.86 -26.14
CA SER A 455 -28.75 -9.83 -25.04
C SER A 455 -29.98 -10.72 -25.14
N ASP A 456 -30.56 -10.88 -26.33
CA ASP A 456 -31.55 -11.90 -26.62
C ASP A 456 -31.28 -12.62 -27.96
N VAL A 457 -32.01 -13.69 -28.26
CA VAL A 457 -31.83 -14.44 -29.52
C VAL A 457 -33.19 -14.52 -30.20
N ASP A 458 -33.32 -13.83 -31.32
CA ASP A 458 -34.60 -13.58 -31.97
C ASP A 458 -34.53 -13.62 -33.52
N GLN A 459 -35.48 -12.96 -34.16
CA GLN A 459 -35.57 -12.88 -35.61
C GLN A 459 -34.53 -11.94 -36.23
N ASN A 460 -34.05 -10.93 -35.51
CA ASN A 460 -33.02 -10.00 -35.95
C ASN A 460 -31.68 -10.72 -36.10
N ASP A 461 -31.30 -11.57 -35.15
CA ASP A 461 -30.11 -12.41 -35.25
C ASP A 461 -30.18 -13.35 -36.45
N LEU A 462 -31.36 -13.98 -36.61
CA LEU A 462 -31.59 -14.85 -37.76
C LEU A 462 -31.45 -14.08 -39.07
N ASN A 463 -31.92 -12.83 -39.13
CA ASN A 463 -31.76 -12.00 -40.32
C ASN A 463 -30.28 -11.69 -40.59
N ILE A 464 -29.49 -11.40 -39.56
CA ILE A 464 -28.03 -11.17 -39.66
C ILE A 464 -27.35 -12.42 -40.19
N LEU A 465 -27.55 -13.57 -39.56
CA LEU A 465 -26.97 -14.85 -40.00
C LEU A 465 -27.29 -15.14 -41.46
N LEU A 466 -28.55 -14.92 -41.87
CA LEU A 466 -28.99 -15.18 -43.24
C LEU A 466 -28.32 -14.26 -44.28
N THR A 467 -27.80 -13.09 -43.89
CA THR A 467 -27.00 -12.24 -44.80
C THR A 467 -25.66 -12.87 -45.18
N TYR A 468 -25.10 -13.71 -44.30
CA TYR A 468 -23.83 -14.42 -44.51
C TYR A 468 -24.01 -15.84 -45.05
N ARG A 469 -25.24 -16.27 -45.37
CA ARG A 469 -25.52 -17.62 -45.85
C ARG A 469 -24.73 -17.96 -47.13
N ASN A 470 -24.17 -19.17 -47.16
CA ASN A 470 -23.27 -19.71 -48.17
C ASN A 470 -21.90 -18.99 -48.25
N GLN A 471 -21.49 -18.30 -47.18
CA GLN A 471 -20.13 -17.76 -47.04
C GLN A 471 -19.29 -18.64 -46.10
N PRO A 472 -17.95 -18.64 -46.25
CA PRO A 472 -17.08 -19.26 -45.26
C PRO A 472 -17.23 -18.58 -43.90
N ALA A 473 -17.03 -19.33 -42.81
CA ALA A 473 -17.09 -18.81 -41.43
C ALA A 473 -16.17 -17.61 -41.19
N SER A 474 -15.08 -17.47 -41.96
CA SER A 474 -14.20 -16.29 -41.88
C SER A 474 -14.90 -14.96 -42.19
N ALA A 475 -16.06 -14.96 -42.86
CA ALA A 475 -16.83 -13.75 -43.16
C ALA A 475 -17.66 -13.26 -41.96
N CYS A 476 -18.11 -14.17 -41.11
CA CYS A 476 -18.77 -13.92 -39.83
C CYS A 476 -18.53 -15.14 -38.94
N PRO A 477 -17.46 -15.15 -38.12
CA PRO A 477 -17.11 -16.31 -37.31
C PRO A 477 -18.22 -16.72 -36.33
N GLU A 478 -18.96 -15.73 -35.84
CA GLU A 478 -20.06 -15.89 -34.88
C GLU A 478 -21.33 -16.47 -35.55
N CYS A 479 -21.44 -16.40 -36.88
CA CYS A 479 -22.58 -16.93 -37.64
C CYS A 479 -22.45 -18.45 -37.95
N ASP A 480 -21.28 -19.05 -37.76
CA ASP A 480 -21.04 -20.50 -37.90
C ASP A 480 -21.39 -21.22 -36.59
N ILE A 481 -22.69 -21.26 -36.30
CA ILE A 481 -23.25 -21.75 -35.04
C ILE A 481 -22.97 -23.26 -34.85
N ASP A 482 -22.84 -24.03 -35.94
CA ASP A 482 -22.53 -25.47 -35.87
C ASP A 482 -21.03 -25.82 -35.99
N GLY A 483 -20.20 -24.87 -36.38
CA GLY A 483 -18.74 -24.94 -36.34
C GLY A 483 -18.13 -25.77 -37.47
N ASP A 484 -18.83 -25.90 -38.60
CA ASP A 484 -18.39 -26.70 -39.74
C ASP A 484 -17.51 -25.91 -40.74
N GLY A 485 -17.35 -24.60 -40.50
CA GLY A 485 -16.53 -23.69 -41.30
C GLY A 485 -17.29 -23.01 -42.45
N ILE A 486 -18.59 -23.28 -42.64
CA ILE A 486 -19.43 -22.67 -43.69
C ILE A 486 -20.78 -22.27 -43.10
N ILE A 487 -21.19 -21.03 -43.30
CA ILE A 487 -22.47 -20.52 -42.80
C ILE A 487 -23.60 -21.03 -43.70
N THR A 488 -24.45 -21.91 -43.20
CA THR A 488 -25.53 -22.57 -43.94
C THR A 488 -26.91 -22.42 -43.27
N VAL A 489 -27.91 -23.12 -43.83
CA VAL A 489 -29.23 -23.23 -43.20
C VAL A 489 -29.21 -24.11 -41.93
N LEU A 490 -28.16 -24.90 -41.73
CA LEU A 490 -28.02 -25.70 -40.50
C LEU A 490 -27.71 -24.79 -39.31
N ASP A 491 -26.84 -23.79 -39.49
CA ASP A 491 -26.59 -22.73 -38.52
C ASP A 491 -27.86 -21.96 -38.19
N ALA A 492 -28.60 -21.53 -39.22
CA ALA A 492 -29.88 -20.85 -39.06
C ALA A 492 -30.89 -21.68 -38.24
N ARG A 493 -30.94 -23.00 -38.47
CA ARG A 493 -31.81 -23.91 -37.71
C ARG A 493 -31.34 -24.07 -36.27
N LYS A 494 -30.03 -24.08 -36.04
CA LYS A 494 -29.43 -24.18 -34.71
C LYS A 494 -29.68 -22.90 -33.91
N LEU A 495 -29.52 -21.74 -34.53
CA LEU A 495 -29.86 -20.43 -33.98
C LEU A 495 -31.33 -20.34 -33.56
N VAL A 496 -32.26 -20.79 -34.41
CA VAL A 496 -33.71 -20.82 -34.08
C VAL A 496 -34.02 -21.70 -32.87
N LEU A 497 -33.23 -22.73 -32.59
CA LEU A 497 -33.38 -23.57 -31.40
C LEU A 497 -32.83 -22.89 -30.14
N MET A 498 -32.05 -21.82 -30.29
CA MET A 498 -31.44 -21.02 -29.22
C MET A 498 -32.26 -19.76 -28.89
N CYS A 499 -33.34 -19.49 -29.63
CA CYS A 499 -34.16 -18.30 -29.40
C CYS A 499 -34.65 -18.19 -27.96
N THR A 500 -34.49 -16.99 -27.39
CA THR A 500 -34.85 -16.68 -26.01
C THR A 500 -36.36 -16.46 -25.83
N ARG A 501 -37.08 -16.16 -26.94
CA ARG A 501 -38.53 -15.88 -26.96
C ARG A 501 -39.34 -16.94 -27.72
N PRO A 502 -40.61 -17.19 -27.35
CA PRO A 502 -41.48 -18.09 -28.10
C PRO A 502 -41.60 -17.67 -29.56
N ARG A 503 -41.26 -18.60 -30.47
CA ARG A 503 -41.28 -18.39 -31.93
C ARG A 503 -40.24 -17.38 -32.45
N CYS A 504 -39.15 -17.12 -31.71
CA CYS A 504 -38.13 -16.12 -32.08
C CYS A 504 -38.75 -14.75 -32.37
N ALA A 505 -39.77 -14.35 -31.59
CA ALA A 505 -40.36 -13.03 -31.74
C ALA A 505 -39.36 -11.95 -31.31
N THR A 506 -39.33 -10.81 -31.99
CA THR A 506 -38.52 -9.65 -31.57
C THR A 506 -39.10 -8.96 -30.34
N GLU A 507 -38.32 -8.08 -29.69
CA GLU A 507 -38.85 -7.10 -28.72
C GLU A 507 -39.99 -6.22 -29.23
#